data_AF-A0A1H8GKQ6-F1
#
_entry.id   AF-A0A1H8GKQ6-F1
#
_cell.length_a   1.000
_cell.length_b   1.000
_cell.length_c   1.000
_cell.angle_alpha   90.00
_cell.angle_beta   90.00
_cell.angle_gamma   90.00
#
_symmetry.space_group_name_H-M   'P 1'
#
loop_
_entity.id
_entity.type
_entity.pdbx_description
1 polymer ?
#
loop_
_entity_poly.entity_id
_entity_poly.type
_entity_poly.pdbx_seq_one_letter_code
_entity_poly.pdbx_strand_id
1 'polypeptide(L)'
;MTNNADLTEEEIKTLTHTLTGSQSEDQVYRNYYAADENHHNIETLKALVKKGLMRKGKHYIDRSNPSYQFDYYHCTQKGAEAVGLHLPRR
;
A
#
# COMPACT_ATOMS: atom_id res chain seq x y z
N MET A 1 -22.00 7.01 -8.97
CA MET A 1 -21.27 8.18 -8.48
C MET A 1 -20.31 7.66 -7.42
N THR A 2 -19.03 7.53 -7.74
CA THR A 2 -18.02 7.08 -6.75
C THR A 2 -17.85 8.19 -5.73
N ASN A 3 -18.19 7.90 -4.46
CA ASN A 3 -17.83 8.75 -3.34
C ASN A 3 -16.30 8.87 -3.36
N ASN A 4 -15.79 9.99 -3.87
CA ASN A 4 -14.42 10.39 -3.60
C ASN A 4 -14.37 10.55 -2.09
N ALA A 5 -13.75 9.59 -1.40
CA ALA A 5 -13.26 9.87 -0.06
C ALA A 5 -12.42 11.15 -0.17
N ASP A 6 -12.55 12.08 0.79
CA ASP A 6 -11.65 13.23 0.84
C ASP A 6 -10.22 12.70 1.03
N LEU A 7 -9.53 12.52 -0.10
CA LEU A 7 -8.19 12.02 -0.20
C LEU A 7 -7.28 13.17 -0.57
N THR A 8 -6.14 13.26 0.10
CA THR A 8 -5.08 14.17 -0.33
C THR A 8 -4.42 13.64 -1.59
N GLU A 9 -3.70 14.50 -2.32
CA GLU A 9 -2.93 14.06 -3.48
C GLU A 9 -1.90 12.98 -3.12
N GLU A 10 -1.30 13.07 -1.93
CA GLU A 10 -0.32 12.09 -1.45
C GLU A 10 -0.96 10.72 -1.19
N GLU A 11 -2.18 10.72 -0.63
CA GLU A 11 -2.97 9.50 -0.45
C GLU A 11 -3.35 8.86 -1.79
N ILE A 12 -3.74 9.66 -2.78
CA ILE A 12 -4.06 9.18 -4.14
C ILE A 12 -2.81 8.58 -4.80
N LYS A 13 -1.66 9.25 -4.72
CA LYS A 13 -0.38 8.75 -5.24
C LYS A 13 0.02 7.45 -4.57
N THR A 14 -0.09 7.38 -3.24
CA THR A 14 0.23 6.19 -2.43
C THR A 14 -0.65 5.00 -2.83
N LEU A 15 -1.96 5.20 -2.95
CA LEU A 15 -2.89 4.16 -3.40
C LEU A 15 -2.55 3.70 -4.82
N THR A 16 -2.40 4.64 -5.75
CA THR A 16 -2.13 4.36 -7.17
C THR A 16 -0.80 3.61 -7.35
N HIS A 17 0.25 3.99 -6.62
CA HIS A 17 1.54 3.30 -6.65
C HIS A 17 1.39 1.82 -6.30
N THR A 18 0.64 1.48 -5.24
CA THR A 18 0.43 0.08 -4.85
C THR A 18 -0.54 -0.70 -5.76
N LEU A 19 -1.10 -0.06 -6.78
CA LEU A 19 -1.96 -0.67 -7.79
C LEU A 19 -1.23 -0.94 -9.11
N THR A 20 -0.02 -0.40 -9.30
CA THR A 20 0.81 -0.73 -10.45
C THR A 20 1.52 -2.07 -10.27
N GLY A 21 2.07 -2.60 -11.38
CA GLY A 21 2.87 -3.81 -11.37
C GLY A 21 4.37 -3.51 -11.31
N SER A 22 5.12 -4.40 -10.68
CA SER A 22 6.57 -4.55 -10.84
C SER A 22 6.88 -5.94 -11.39
N GLN A 23 7.96 -6.05 -12.15
CA GLN A 23 8.42 -7.31 -12.72
C GLN A 23 9.72 -7.74 -12.03
N SER A 24 9.79 -9.00 -11.61
CA SER A 24 11.01 -9.63 -11.10
C SER A 24 11.02 -11.09 -11.55
N GLU A 25 12.15 -11.59 -12.03
CA GLU A 25 12.36 -13.01 -12.38
C GLU A 25 11.20 -13.62 -13.19
N ASP A 26 10.82 -12.94 -14.28
CA ASP A 26 9.74 -13.33 -15.21
C ASP A 26 8.32 -13.38 -14.63
N GLN A 27 8.11 -12.86 -13.41
CA GLN A 27 6.79 -12.73 -12.79
C GLN A 27 6.43 -11.27 -12.57
N VAL A 28 5.15 -10.96 -12.83
CA VAL A 28 4.57 -9.63 -12.55
C VAL A 28 3.83 -9.69 -11.22
N TYR A 29 4.24 -8.83 -10.29
CA TYR A 29 3.65 -8.70 -8.97
C TYR A 29 3.00 -7.33 -8.84
N ARG A 30 1.91 -7.27 -8.08
CA ARG A 30 1.34 -5.99 -7.69
C ARG A 30 2.24 -5.33 -6.64
N ASN A 31 2.46 -4.02 -6.80
CA ASN A 31 3.24 -3.23 -5.87
C ASN A 31 2.65 -3.17 -4.46
N TYR A 32 3.51 -2.75 -3.54
CA TYR A 32 3.24 -2.58 -2.12
C TYR A 32 4.20 -1.53 -1.57
N TYR A 33 3.89 -0.97 -0.40
CA TYR A 33 4.89 -0.24 0.40
C TYR A 33 5.49 -1.18 1.44
N ALA A 34 6.81 -1.15 1.60
CA ALA A 34 7.51 -1.71 2.73
C ALA A 34 7.99 -0.54 3.58
N ALA A 35 7.44 -0.40 4.79
CA ALA A 35 7.69 0.77 5.62
C ALA A 35 7.81 0.38 7.10
N ASP A 36 8.77 1.01 7.78
CA ASP A 36 8.90 1.01 9.22
C ASP A 36 8.35 2.33 9.80
N GLU A 37 8.51 2.53 11.11
CA GLU A 37 8.03 3.75 11.79
C GLU A 37 8.80 5.02 11.39
N ASN A 38 9.96 4.90 10.74
CA ASN A 38 10.79 6.04 10.31
C ASN A 38 10.61 6.36 8.82
N HIS A 39 9.85 5.57 8.07
CA HIS A 39 9.63 5.77 6.65
C HIS A 39 8.93 7.11 6.39
N HIS A 40 9.44 7.92 5.45
CA HIS A 40 8.92 9.27 5.16
C HIS A 40 7.40 9.33 4.87
N ASN A 41 6.83 8.23 4.36
CA ASN A 41 5.40 8.12 4.03
C ASN A 41 4.54 7.39 5.11
N ILE A 42 5.09 7.10 6.29
CA ILE A 42 4.42 6.24 7.29
C ILE A 42 3.09 6.81 7.78
N GLU A 43 2.99 8.12 7.96
CA GLU A 43 1.77 8.76 8.45
C GLU A 43 0.63 8.67 7.42
N THR A 44 0.93 8.81 6.12
CA THR A 44 -0.02 8.56 5.03
C THR A 44 -0.50 7.11 5.04
N LEU A 45 0.43 6.15 5.20
CA LEU A 45 0.09 4.73 5.24
C LEU A 45 -0.83 4.40 6.43
N LYS A 46 -0.54 4.94 7.62
CA LYS A 46 -1.39 4.80 8.82
C LYS A 46 -2.77 5.41 8.61
N ALA A 47 -2.85 6.61 8.00
CA ALA A 47 -4.11 7.27 7.69
C ALA A 47 -4.97 6.44 6.71
N LEU A 48 -4.38 5.93 5.64
CA LEU A 48 -5.06 5.07 4.66
C LEU A 48 -5.52 3.74 5.25
N VAL A 49 -4.75 3.14 6.16
CA VAL A 49 -5.16 1.95 6.93
C VAL A 49 -6.36 2.27 7.81
N LYS A 50 -6.34 3.40 8.54
CA LYS A 50 -7.47 3.84 9.36
C LYS A 50 -8.73 4.10 8.53
N LYS A 51 -8.60 4.58 7.29
CA LYS A 51 -9.71 4.75 6.33
C LYS A 51 -10.19 3.42 5.71
N GLY A 52 -9.47 2.33 5.92
CA GLY A 52 -9.74 1.00 5.32
C GLY A 52 -9.38 0.89 3.84
N LEU A 53 -8.60 1.84 3.31
CA LEU A 53 -8.18 1.91 1.90
C LEU A 53 -6.87 1.16 1.66
N MET A 54 -6.09 0.95 2.72
CA MET A 54 -4.95 0.04 2.72
C MET A 54 -5.07 -0.95 3.88
N ARG A 55 -4.32 -2.05 3.78
CA ARG A 55 -4.15 -3.03 4.87
C ARG A 55 -2.67 -3.19 5.19
N LYS A 56 -2.39 -3.30 6.49
CA LYS A 56 -1.11 -3.77 7.01
C LYS A 56 -1.05 -5.30 6.82
N GLY A 57 -0.02 -5.76 6.15
CA GLY A 57 0.23 -7.15 5.77
C GLY A 57 1.20 -7.82 6.74
N LYS A 58 2.07 -8.67 6.18
CA LYS A 58 3.09 -9.39 6.95
C LYS A 58 4.13 -8.40 7.51
N HIS A 59 4.62 -8.70 8.71
CA HIS A 59 5.79 -8.04 9.27
C HIS A 59 7.06 -8.79 8.85
N TYR A 60 8.06 -8.07 8.35
CA TYR A 60 9.37 -8.60 8.01
C TYR A 60 10.39 -8.16 9.06
N ILE A 61 11.24 -9.11 9.48
CA ILE A 61 12.41 -8.85 10.32
C ILE A 61 13.58 -9.61 9.70
N ASP A 62 14.67 -8.91 9.41
CA ASP A 62 15.93 -9.54 9.06
C ASP A 62 16.56 -10.19 10.30
N ARG A 63 16.79 -11.51 10.24
CA ARG A 63 17.35 -12.28 11.36
C ARG A 63 18.81 -11.93 11.66
N SER A 64 19.55 -11.49 10.66
CA SER A 64 20.96 -11.10 10.76
C SER A 64 21.11 -9.63 11.14
N ASN A 65 20.13 -8.79 10.82
CA ASN A 65 20.07 -7.41 11.26
C ASN A 65 18.65 -7.01 11.74
N PRO A 66 18.29 -7.29 13.01
CA PRO A 66 16.95 -7.01 13.52
C PRO A 66 16.52 -5.54 13.49
N SER A 67 17.47 -4.61 13.34
CA SER A 67 17.14 -3.19 13.13
C SER A 67 16.48 -2.94 11.76
N TYR A 68 16.69 -3.84 10.79
CA TYR A 68 16.02 -3.83 9.50
C TYR A 68 14.74 -4.67 9.56
N GLN A 69 13.66 -3.99 9.91
CA GLN A 69 12.32 -4.54 10.02
C GLN A 69 11.31 -3.56 9.44
N PHE A 70 10.23 -4.07 8.85
CA PHE A 70 9.20 -3.23 8.24
C PHE A 70 7.91 -4.03 8.04
N ASP A 71 6.84 -3.31 7.77
CA ASP A 71 5.56 -3.89 7.44
C ASP A 71 5.22 -3.70 5.96
N TYR A 72 4.57 -4.69 5.37
CA TYR A 72 4.03 -4.57 4.02
C TYR A 72 2.66 -3.90 4.04
N TYR A 73 2.43 -2.92 3.18
CA TYR A 73 1.17 -2.22 3.04
C TYR A 73 0.62 -2.41 1.63
N HIS A 74 -0.62 -2.88 1.55
CA HIS A 74 -1.27 -3.16 0.28
C HIS A 74 -2.59 -2.39 0.14
N CYS A 75 -2.89 -1.92 -1.06
CA CYS A 75 -4.22 -1.41 -1.39
C CYS A 75 -5.29 -2.48 -1.15
N THR A 76 -6.40 -2.07 -0.53
CA THR A 76 -7.63 -2.88 -0.46
C THR A 76 -8.47 -2.68 -1.72
N GLN A 77 -9.50 -3.49 -1.91
CA GLN A 77 -10.45 -3.25 -3.00
C GLN A 77 -11.14 -1.88 -2.86
N LYS A 78 -11.54 -1.52 -1.64
CA LYS A 78 -12.09 -0.18 -1.33
C LYS A 78 -11.11 0.94 -1.69
N GLY A 79 -9.82 0.75 -1.42
CA GLY A 79 -8.76 1.69 -1.81
C GLY A 79 -8.63 1.86 -3.33
N ALA A 80 -8.72 0.76 -4.07
CA ALA A 80 -8.68 0.80 -5.53
C ALA A 80 -9.90 1.56 -6.10
N GLU A 81 -11.09 1.25 -5.59
CA GLU A 81 -12.34 1.89 -6.01
C GLU A 81 -12.34 3.39 -5.68
N ALA A 82 -11.72 3.80 -4.58
CA ALA A 82 -11.59 5.20 -4.18
C ALA A 82 -10.74 6.04 -5.14
N VAL A 83 -9.89 5.42 -5.96
CA VAL A 83 -9.12 6.08 -7.03
C VAL A 83 -9.60 5.70 -8.44
N GLY A 84 -10.80 5.15 -8.56
CA GLY A 84 -11.41 4.78 -9.84
C GLY A 84 -10.80 3.55 -10.51
N LEU A 85 -10.07 2.73 -9.75
CA LEU A 85 -9.46 1.48 -10.22
C LEU A 85 -10.10 0.26 -9.57
N HIS A 86 -9.64 -0.92 -9.98
CA HIS A 86 -10.10 -2.19 -9.43
C HIS A 86 -8.93 -3.17 -9.25
N LEU A 87 -9.08 -4.06 -8.28
CA LEU A 87 -8.18 -5.22 -8.15
C LEU A 87 -8.64 -6.35 -9.09
N PRO A 88 -7.72 -7.18 -9.61
CA PRO A 88 -8.09 -8.36 -10.39
C PRO A 88 -9.04 -9.26 -9.58
N ARG A 89 -10.10 -9.75 -10.22
CA ARG A 89 -10.97 -10.76 -9.63
C ARG A 89 -10.18 -12.06 -9.50
N ARG A 90 -10.28 -12.70 -8.33
CA ARG A 90 -9.69 -14.02 -8.08
C ARG A 90 -10.47 -15.11 -8.80
#